data_AF-A0A936PW80-F1
#
_entry.id   AF-A0A936PW80-F1
#
_cell.length_a   1.000
_cell.length_b   1.000
_cell.length_c   1.000
_cell.angle_alpha   90.00
_cell.angle_beta   90.00
_cell.angle_gamma   90.00
#
_symmetry.space_group_name_H-M   'P 1'
#
loop_
_entity.id
_entity.type
_entity.pdbx_description
1 polymer ?
#
loop_
_entity_poly.entity_id
_entity_poly.type
_entity_poly.pdbx_seq_one_letter_code
_entity_poly.pdbx_strand_id
1 'polypeptide(L)'
;MNKPRYKRPAAIDLGDLHVSIVRGPNAEGRWYWRARDADRATVWTGWATRDEAAREGAAVLAKPKASATSAIPTEHASTMGEVLESWWRVIEGDTVLRDKTKSTYLNRLLWLRRHLSSVPLARMNQATLQGYLASRIGEGAALRTIRGELVSLRHAWRLGIERELLPNRPLP
;
A
#
# COMPACT_ATOMS: atom_id res chain seq x y z
N MET A 1 20.01 33.47 13.99
CA MET A 1 18.58 33.75 13.75
C MET A 1 17.73 32.73 14.50
N ASN A 2 16.88 33.17 15.43
CA ASN A 2 15.93 32.28 16.11
C ASN A 2 14.85 31.84 15.11
N LYS A 3 14.65 30.53 14.95
CA LYS A 3 13.52 30.02 14.15
C LYS A 3 12.21 30.42 14.82
N PRO A 4 11.23 30.95 14.10
CA PRO A 4 9.93 31.26 14.66
C PRO A 4 9.31 30.01 15.30
N ARG A 5 8.83 30.14 16.55
CA ARG A 5 8.14 29.05 17.26
C ARG A 5 6.69 29.00 16.80
N TYR A 6 6.40 28.15 15.82
CA TYR A 6 5.03 27.87 15.40
C TYR A 6 4.32 26.98 16.43
N LYS A 7 3.13 27.39 16.89
CA LYS A 7 2.25 26.53 17.69
C LYS A 7 1.73 25.41 16.80
N ARG A 8 1.93 24.15 17.20
CA ARG A 8 1.44 22.97 16.47
C ARG A 8 -0.10 22.99 16.41
N PRO A 9 -0.71 22.98 15.22
CA PRO A 9 -2.16 22.83 15.09
C PRO A 9 -2.67 21.51 15.67
N ALA A 10 -3.91 21.53 16.17
CA ALA A 10 -4.60 20.31 16.61
C ALA A 10 -4.94 19.41 15.41
N ALA A 11 -5.13 18.12 15.68
CA ALA A 11 -5.68 17.17 14.70
C ALA A 11 -7.11 17.57 14.28
N ILE A 12 -7.58 17.00 13.19
CA ILE A 12 -8.90 17.25 12.60
C ILE A 12 -9.60 15.90 12.46
N ASP A 13 -10.80 15.79 13.02
CA ASP A 13 -11.66 14.62 12.85
C ASP A 13 -12.79 14.99 11.88
N LEU A 14 -12.93 14.21 10.81
CA LEU A 14 -13.89 14.41 9.72
C LEU A 14 -14.66 13.09 9.53
N GLY A 15 -15.63 12.80 10.40
CA GLY A 15 -16.31 11.50 10.40
C GLY A 15 -15.33 10.35 10.56
N ASP A 16 -15.27 9.45 9.57
CA ASP A 16 -14.36 8.29 9.56
C ASP A 16 -12.89 8.62 9.23
N LEU A 17 -12.56 9.90 8.99
CA LEU A 17 -11.19 10.33 8.75
C LEU A 17 -10.57 11.05 9.96
N HIS A 18 -9.37 10.61 10.36
CA HIS A 18 -8.51 11.30 11.30
C HIS A 18 -7.31 11.94 10.59
N VAL A 19 -7.24 13.28 10.60
CA VAL A 19 -6.17 14.06 9.95
C VAL A 19 -5.21 14.63 10.98
N SER A 20 -3.95 14.24 10.89
CA SER A 20 -2.92 14.53 11.90
C SER A 20 -1.61 15.05 11.28
N ILE A 21 -0.88 15.85 12.05
CA ILE A 21 0.43 16.38 11.66
C ILE A 21 1.52 15.33 11.88
N VAL A 22 2.34 15.12 10.86
CA VAL A 22 3.47 14.18 10.84
C VAL A 22 4.83 14.90 10.87
N ARG A 23 4.98 16.09 10.26
CA ARG A 23 6.22 16.88 10.31
C ARG A 23 5.93 18.35 10.61
N GLY A 24 6.91 19.01 11.23
CA GLY A 24 6.92 20.45 11.50
C GLY A 24 6.81 21.29 10.22
N PRO A 25 6.59 22.61 10.35
CA PRO A 25 6.28 23.45 9.20
C PRO A 25 7.46 23.58 8.24
N ASN A 26 7.17 23.69 6.94
CA ASN A 26 8.15 24.03 5.91
C ASN A 26 8.45 25.55 5.90
N ALA A 27 9.26 26.00 4.94
CA ALA A 27 9.60 27.43 4.80
C ALA A 27 8.38 28.34 4.53
N GLU A 28 7.28 27.77 4.06
CA GLU A 28 6.01 28.47 3.79
C GLU A 28 5.05 28.46 5.00
N GLY A 29 5.46 27.89 6.14
CA GLY A 29 4.61 27.75 7.33
C GLY A 29 3.54 26.65 7.22
N ARG A 30 3.58 25.81 6.17
CA ARG A 30 2.68 24.67 5.98
C ARG A 30 3.19 23.44 6.71
N TRP A 31 2.29 22.62 7.24
CA TRP A 31 2.63 21.41 7.98
C TRP A 31 2.44 20.17 7.10
N TYR A 32 3.19 19.10 7.36
CA TYR A 32 2.98 17.83 6.65
C TYR A 32 1.88 17.05 7.36
N TRP A 33 0.72 16.95 6.73
CA TRP A 33 -0.47 16.28 7.24
C TRP A 33 -0.61 14.86 6.68
N ARG A 34 -1.34 14.03 7.42
CA ARG A 34 -1.76 12.68 7.03
C ARG A 34 -3.20 12.45 7.47
N ALA A 35 -4.06 12.12 6.52
CA ALA A 35 -5.40 11.60 6.77
C ALA A 35 -5.36 10.08 6.80
N ARG A 36 -6.01 9.48 7.81
CA ARG A 36 -6.25 8.04 7.90
C ARG A 36 -7.74 7.77 8.00
N ASP A 37 -8.20 6.68 7.39
CA ASP A 37 -9.56 6.18 7.58
C ASP A 37 -9.72 5.36 8.88
N ALA A 38 -10.93 4.85 9.11
CA ALA A 38 -11.27 4.01 10.25
C ALA A 38 -10.40 2.74 10.33
N ASP A 39 -9.98 2.19 9.18
CA ASP A 39 -9.07 1.05 9.07
C ASP A 39 -7.59 1.44 9.29
N ARG A 40 -7.33 2.69 9.65
CA ARG A 40 -6.00 3.31 9.81
C ARG A 40 -5.17 3.32 8.52
N ALA A 41 -5.77 3.07 7.36
CA ALA A 41 -5.10 3.20 6.08
C ALA A 41 -4.88 4.68 5.77
N THR A 42 -3.72 5.01 5.20
CA THR A 42 -3.43 6.39 4.82
C THR A 42 -4.08 6.69 3.47
N VAL A 43 -5.07 7.59 3.48
CA VAL A 43 -5.86 7.95 2.30
C VAL A 43 -5.40 9.26 1.65
N TRP A 44 -4.70 10.10 2.41
CA TRP A 44 -4.11 11.35 1.89
C TRP A 44 -2.95 11.82 2.75
N THR A 45 -1.96 12.45 2.11
CA THR A 45 -0.87 13.18 2.78
C THR A 45 -0.48 14.39 1.96
N GLY A 46 -0.12 15.49 2.61
CA GLY A 46 0.30 16.69 1.91
C GLY A 46 0.87 17.76 2.82
N TRP A 47 1.61 18.69 2.23
CA TRP A 47 1.97 19.94 2.90
C TRP A 47 0.81 20.92 2.76
N ALA A 48 0.23 21.33 3.88
CA ALA A 48 -0.97 22.17 3.88
C ALA A 48 -1.05 23.04 5.14
N THR A 49 -1.82 24.12 5.06
CA THR A 49 -2.38 24.77 6.26
C THR A 49 -3.44 23.86 6.89
N ARG A 50 -3.93 24.21 8.08
CA ARG A 50 -4.99 23.43 8.74
C ARG A 50 -6.28 23.41 7.91
N ASP A 51 -6.67 24.55 7.37
CA ASP A 51 -7.92 24.69 6.61
C ASP A 51 -7.84 23.99 5.24
N GLU A 52 -6.66 24.04 4.61
CA GLU A 52 -6.38 23.26 3.41
C GLU A 52 -6.44 21.75 3.70
N ALA A 53 -5.83 21.29 4.79
CA ALA A 53 -5.89 19.88 5.19
C ALA A 53 -7.33 19.41 5.48
N ALA A 54 -8.16 20.27 6.10
CA ALA A 54 -9.57 19.98 6.32
C ALA A 54 -10.33 19.83 5.00
N ARG A 55 -10.11 20.76 4.05
CA ARG A 55 -10.75 20.74 2.73
C ARG A 55 -10.36 19.52 1.92
N GLU A 56 -9.07 19.19 1.89
CA GLU A 56 -8.55 18.00 1.21
C GLU A 56 -9.08 16.71 1.85
N GLY A 57 -9.14 16.64 3.19
CA GLY A 57 -9.75 15.53 3.91
C GLY A 57 -11.24 15.35 3.56
N ALA A 58 -12.01 16.43 3.51
CA ALA A 58 -13.41 16.38 3.09
C ALA A 58 -13.56 15.95 1.62
N ALA A 59 -12.67 16.37 0.73
CA ALA A 59 -12.66 15.94 -0.66
C ALA A 59 -12.36 14.43 -0.80
N VAL A 60 -11.55 13.85 0.09
CA VAL A 60 -11.31 12.40 0.14
C VAL A 60 -12.57 11.64 0.55
N LEU A 61 -13.33 12.15 1.53
CA LEU A 61 -14.61 11.55 1.93
C LEU A 61 -15.66 11.62 0.83
N ALA A 62 -15.68 12.72 0.06
CA ALA A 62 -16.65 12.93 -1.00
C ALA A 62 -16.36 12.11 -2.27
N LYS A 63 -15.11 11.65 -2.47
CA LYS A 63 -14.80 10.75 -3.58
C LYS A 63 -15.47 9.41 -3.30
N PRO A 64 -16.42 8.95 -4.14
CA PRO A 64 -16.90 7.59 -4.04
C PRO A 64 -15.67 6.69 -4.06
N LYS A 65 -15.52 5.84 -3.03
CA LYS A 65 -14.41 4.90 -2.90
C LYS A 65 -14.40 4.16 -4.23
N ALA A 66 -13.44 4.49 -5.10
CA ALA A 66 -13.45 4.02 -6.48
C ALA A 66 -13.34 2.51 -6.37
N SER A 67 -14.49 1.84 -6.48
CA SER A 67 -14.55 0.40 -6.55
C SER A 67 -13.82 0.11 -7.83
N ALA A 68 -12.57 -0.32 -7.72
CA ALA A 68 -11.70 -0.63 -8.85
C ALA A 68 -12.18 -1.93 -9.49
N THR A 69 -13.45 -1.98 -9.83
CA THR A 69 -14.15 -3.02 -10.58
C THR A 69 -13.88 -2.75 -12.06
N SER A 70 -12.61 -2.77 -12.46
CA SER A 70 -12.32 -3.22 -13.81
C SER A 70 -12.72 -4.69 -13.83
N ALA A 71 -13.81 -5.01 -14.53
CA ALA A 71 -14.28 -6.37 -14.74
C ALA A 71 -13.21 -7.17 -15.47
N ILE A 72 -12.27 -7.74 -14.71
CA ILE A 72 -11.39 -8.79 -15.17
C ILE A 72 -12.23 -10.07 -15.13
N PRO A 73 -12.26 -10.89 -16.20
CA PRO A 73 -12.98 -12.16 -16.21
C PRO A 73 -12.65 -12.98 -14.95
N THR A 74 -13.70 -13.41 -14.24
CA THR A 74 -13.65 -14.06 -12.92
C THR A 74 -13.22 -15.53 -13.03
N GLU A 75 -12.11 -15.80 -13.73
CA GLU A 75 -11.42 -17.06 -13.54
C GLU A 75 -10.64 -16.96 -12.23
N HIS A 76 -10.97 -17.87 -11.30
CA HIS A 76 -10.25 -17.94 -10.03
C HIS A 76 -8.77 -18.16 -10.32
N ALA A 77 -7.90 -17.40 -9.64
CA ALA A 77 -6.48 -17.64 -9.80
C ALA A 77 -6.16 -19.05 -9.32
N SER A 78 -5.34 -19.77 -10.08
CA SER A 78 -4.83 -21.10 -9.73
C SER A 78 -3.44 -21.03 -9.10
N THR A 79 -2.66 -20.00 -9.46
CA THR A 79 -1.28 -19.82 -9.02
C THR A 79 -1.04 -18.45 -8.39
N MET A 80 -0.02 -18.36 -7.53
CA MET A 80 0.39 -17.06 -6.97
C MET A 80 0.93 -16.11 -8.06
N GLY A 81 1.45 -16.65 -9.18
CA GLY A 81 1.89 -15.85 -10.32
C GLY A 81 0.77 -15.00 -10.92
N GLU A 82 -0.42 -15.57 -11.09
CA GLU A 82 -1.61 -14.86 -11.60
C GLU A 82 -2.06 -13.74 -10.66
N VAL A 83 -2.03 -13.98 -9.34
CA VAL A 83 -2.37 -12.96 -8.34
C VAL A 83 -1.35 -11.82 -8.36
N LEU A 84 -0.05 -12.14 -8.43
CA LEU A 84 1.02 -11.14 -8.51
C LEU A 84 0.93 -10.29 -9.79
N GLU A 85 0.60 -10.92 -10.91
CA GLU A 85 0.39 -10.25 -12.20
C GLU A 85 -0.83 -9.31 -12.17
N SER A 86 -1.97 -9.79 -11.63
CA SER A 86 -3.18 -8.96 -11.45
C SER A 86 -2.89 -7.73 -10.58
N TRP A 87 -2.12 -7.91 -9.50
CA TRP A 87 -1.67 -6.81 -8.65
C TRP A 87 -0.75 -5.83 -9.36
N TRP A 88 0.21 -6.32 -10.15
CA TRP A 88 1.11 -5.46 -10.91
C TRP A 88 0.35 -4.56 -11.88
N ARG A 89 -0.64 -5.09 -12.62
CA ARG A 89 -1.45 -4.30 -13.56
C ARG A 89 -2.15 -3.11 -12.89
N VAL A 90 -2.57 -3.26 -11.64
CA VAL A 90 -3.16 -2.15 -10.86
C VAL A 90 -2.11 -1.10 -10.55
N ILE A 91 -0.95 -1.50 -10.05
CA ILE A 91 0.15 -0.58 -9.70
C ILE A 91 0.69 0.14 -10.93
N GLU A 92 0.78 -0.56 -12.06
CA GLU A 92 1.24 -0.02 -13.33
C GLU A 92 0.28 1.04 -13.85
N GLY A 93 -1.03 0.77 -13.82
CA GLY A 93 -2.09 1.70 -14.22
C GLY A 93 -2.34 2.86 -13.26
N ASP A 94 -1.83 2.82 -12.03
CA ASP A 94 -2.01 3.89 -11.04
C ASP A 94 -1.19 5.14 -11.43
N THR A 95 -1.88 6.21 -11.81
CA THR A 95 -1.28 7.49 -12.23
C THR A 95 -0.84 8.37 -11.07
N VAL A 96 -1.23 8.04 -9.82
CA VAL A 96 -0.85 8.79 -8.61
C VAL A 96 0.53 8.36 -8.11
N LEU A 97 0.93 7.12 -8.37
CA LEU A 97 2.25 6.60 -7.98
C LEU A 97 3.36 7.16 -8.86
N ARG A 98 4.41 7.70 -8.22
CA ARG A 98 5.65 8.12 -8.89
C ARG A 98 6.37 6.91 -9.51
N ASP A 99 7.04 7.10 -10.64
CA ASP A 99 7.79 6.05 -11.35
C ASP A 99 8.81 5.35 -10.46
N LYS A 100 9.54 6.10 -9.63
CA LYS A 100 10.49 5.51 -8.67
C LYS A 100 9.83 4.53 -7.70
N THR A 101 8.59 4.79 -7.31
CA THR A 101 7.79 3.88 -6.47
C THR A 101 7.39 2.65 -7.27
N LYS A 102 6.94 2.82 -8.52
CA LYS A 102 6.62 1.71 -9.43
C LYS A 102 7.84 0.81 -9.67
N SER A 103 9.02 1.37 -9.95
CA SER A 103 10.27 0.61 -10.09
C SER A 103 10.63 -0.16 -8.83
N THR A 104 10.36 0.41 -7.65
CA THR A 104 10.58 -0.30 -6.37
C THR A 104 9.65 -1.51 -6.24
N TYR A 105 8.39 -1.38 -6.64
CA TYR A 105 7.45 -2.50 -6.66
C TYR A 105 7.81 -3.54 -7.71
N LEU A 106 8.22 -3.14 -8.91
CA LEU A 106 8.66 -4.03 -9.97
C LEU A 106 9.84 -4.89 -9.51
N ASN A 107 10.85 -4.28 -8.88
CA ASN A 107 12.00 -5.02 -8.35
C ASN A 107 11.59 -6.07 -7.30
N ARG A 108 10.62 -5.77 -6.43
CA ARG A 108 10.09 -6.74 -5.46
C ARG A 108 9.30 -7.85 -6.15
N LEU A 109 8.49 -7.49 -7.15
CA LEU A 109 7.69 -8.41 -7.94
C LEU A 109 8.57 -9.42 -8.66
N LEU A 110 9.73 -9.02 -9.20
CA LEU A 110 10.68 -9.94 -9.85
C LEU A 110 11.12 -11.06 -8.90
N TRP A 111 11.47 -10.73 -7.65
CA TRP A 111 11.84 -11.73 -6.65
C TRP A 111 10.65 -12.60 -6.24
N LEU A 112 9.49 -12.00 -5.97
CA LEU A 112 8.29 -12.75 -5.63
C LEU A 112 7.91 -13.72 -6.75
N ARG A 113 7.95 -13.30 -8.03
CA ARG A 113 7.67 -14.18 -9.16
C ARG A 113 8.69 -15.31 -9.26
N ARG A 114 9.98 -15.01 -9.16
CA ARG A 114 11.05 -16.02 -9.23
C ARG A 114 10.84 -17.18 -8.26
N HIS A 115 10.38 -16.91 -7.04
CA HIS A 115 10.24 -17.95 -6.01
C HIS A 115 8.83 -18.50 -5.86
N LEU A 116 7.80 -17.69 -6.13
CA LEU A 116 6.42 -18.01 -5.78
C LEU A 116 5.49 -18.15 -6.99
N SER A 117 5.86 -17.71 -8.20
CA SER A 117 4.88 -17.65 -9.31
C SER A 117 4.24 -18.99 -9.65
N SER A 118 5.01 -20.07 -9.54
CA SER A 118 4.55 -21.43 -9.84
C SER A 118 3.85 -22.11 -8.68
N VAL A 119 3.78 -21.50 -7.50
CA VAL A 119 3.14 -22.12 -6.34
C VAL A 119 1.63 -22.11 -6.51
N PRO A 120 0.95 -23.27 -6.48
CA PRO A 120 -0.51 -23.33 -6.48
C PRO A 120 -1.08 -22.67 -5.24
N LEU A 121 -2.16 -21.91 -5.37
CA LEU A 121 -2.75 -21.17 -4.25
C LEU A 121 -3.27 -22.08 -3.13
N ALA A 122 -3.69 -23.30 -3.47
CA ALA A 122 -4.04 -24.34 -2.49
C ALA A 122 -2.85 -24.76 -1.61
N ARG A 123 -1.61 -24.61 -2.09
CA ARG A 123 -0.38 -24.92 -1.37
C ARG A 123 0.26 -23.71 -0.69
N MET A 124 -0.24 -22.49 -0.91
CA MET A 124 0.23 -21.32 -0.14
C MET A 124 -0.17 -21.47 1.32
N ASN A 125 0.83 -21.71 2.15
CA ASN A 125 0.76 -21.92 3.59
C ASN A 125 2.02 -21.32 4.27
N GLN A 126 2.06 -21.36 5.60
CA GLN A 126 3.18 -20.82 6.38
C GLN A 126 4.53 -21.45 5.98
N ALA A 127 4.56 -22.77 5.74
CA ALA A 127 5.80 -23.46 5.35
C ALA A 127 6.36 -22.95 4.02
N THR A 128 5.49 -22.64 3.05
CA THR A 128 5.90 -22.03 1.78
C THR A 128 6.54 -20.66 1.99
N LEU A 129 5.95 -19.82 2.84
CA LEU A 129 6.51 -18.50 3.15
C LEU A 129 7.82 -18.58 3.93
N GLN A 130 7.96 -19.55 4.83
CA GLN A 130 9.22 -19.84 5.52
C GLN A 130 10.29 -20.31 4.53
N GLY A 131 9.95 -21.16 3.56
CA GLY A 131 10.84 -21.58 2.49
C GLY A 131 11.32 -20.41 1.63
N TYR A 132 10.40 -19.50 1.28
CA TYR A 132 10.75 -18.24 0.61
C TYR A 132 11.74 -17.40 1.43
N LEU A 133 11.43 -17.16 2.72
CA LEU A 133 12.29 -16.40 3.62
C LEU A 133 13.69 -17.02 3.71
N ALA A 134 13.77 -18.33 3.92
CA ALA A 134 15.04 -19.06 4.01
C ALA A 134 15.84 -18.95 2.71
N SER A 135 15.20 -19.11 1.55
CA SER A 135 15.84 -18.97 0.24
C SER A 135 16.41 -17.56 0.04
N ARG A 136 15.65 -16.52 0.39
CA ARG A 136 16.11 -15.12 0.25
C ARG A 136 17.26 -14.78 1.19
N ILE A 137 17.24 -15.30 2.42
CA ILE A 137 18.36 -15.17 3.36
C ILE A 137 19.60 -15.89 2.81
N GLY A 138 19.44 -17.09 2.25
CA GLY A 138 20.53 -17.85 1.61
C GLY A 138 21.13 -17.12 0.40
N GLU A 139 20.33 -16.33 -0.31
CA GLU A 139 20.78 -15.45 -1.41
C GLU A 139 21.41 -14.12 -0.92
N GLY A 140 21.57 -13.93 0.39
CA GLY A 140 22.20 -12.75 0.99
C GLY A 140 21.30 -11.51 1.02
N ALA A 141 19.98 -11.66 0.84
CA ALA A 141 19.07 -10.52 0.90
C ALA A 141 18.96 -9.95 2.32
N ALA A 142 19.06 -8.63 2.44
CA ALA A 142 18.84 -7.95 3.72
C ALA A 142 17.39 -8.14 4.22
N LEU A 143 17.21 -8.35 5.53
CA LEU A 143 15.88 -8.53 6.14
C LEU A 143 14.91 -7.39 5.83
N ARG A 144 15.42 -6.15 5.71
CA ARG A 144 14.61 -4.99 5.32
C ARG A 144 14.03 -5.13 3.91
N THR A 145 14.80 -5.68 2.97
CA THR A 145 14.37 -5.95 1.60
C THR A 145 13.28 -7.01 1.60
N ILE A 146 13.51 -8.13 2.30
CA ILE A 146 12.53 -9.22 2.41
C ILE A 146 11.22 -8.74 3.04
N ARG A 147 11.29 -7.92 4.10
CA ARG A 147 10.09 -7.29 4.68
C ARG A 147 9.32 -6.46 3.63
N GLY A 148 10.03 -5.71 2.79
CA GLY A 148 9.42 -4.94 1.71
C GLY A 148 8.72 -5.82 0.66
N GLU A 149 9.34 -6.95 0.29
CA GLU A 149 8.76 -7.96 -0.60
C GLU A 149 7.49 -8.59 0.02
N LEU A 150 7.53 -9.00 1.29
CA LEU A 150 6.39 -9.59 1.99
C LEU A 150 5.22 -8.59 2.17
N VAL A 151 5.50 -7.30 2.34
CA VAL A 151 4.47 -6.27 2.34
C VAL A 151 3.78 -6.19 0.97
N SER A 152 4.54 -6.23 -0.12
CA SER A 152 3.98 -6.28 -1.49
C SER A 152 3.17 -7.55 -1.72
N LEU A 153 3.63 -8.72 -1.24
CA LEU A 153 2.87 -9.97 -1.30
C LEU A 153 1.52 -9.87 -0.57
N ARG A 154 1.51 -9.26 0.63
CA ARG A 154 0.27 -9.02 1.39
C ARG A 154 -0.70 -8.11 0.65
N HIS A 155 -0.20 -7.05 0.02
CA HIS A 155 -1.04 -6.17 -0.79
C HIS A 155 -1.63 -6.90 -2.01
N ALA A 156 -0.83 -7.72 -2.70
CA ALA A 156 -1.30 -8.55 -3.80
C ALA A 156 -2.38 -9.54 -3.34
N TRP A 157 -2.18 -10.20 -2.20
CA TRP A 157 -3.15 -11.12 -1.61
C TRP A 157 -4.47 -10.42 -1.27
N ARG A 158 -4.41 -9.26 -0.61
CA ARG A 158 -5.62 -8.49 -0.25
C ARG A 158 -6.40 -8.07 -1.50
N LEU A 159 -5.71 -7.56 -2.51
CA LEU A 159 -6.32 -7.22 -3.79
C LEU A 159 -6.94 -8.45 -4.48
N GLY A 160 -6.28 -9.61 -4.39
CA GLY A 160 -6.83 -10.86 -4.91
C GLY A 160 -8.15 -11.25 -4.25
N ILE A 161 -8.30 -11.03 -2.94
CA ILE A 161 -9.58 -11.22 -2.24
C ILE A 161 -10.62 -10.19 -2.69
N GLU A 162 -10.23 -8.90 -2.76
CA GLU A 162 -11.12 -7.80 -3.19
C GLU A 162 -11.65 -8.00 -4.62
N ARG A 163 -10.89 -8.71 -5.47
CA ARG A 163 -11.25 -9.04 -6.85
C ARG A 163 -11.80 -10.46 -7.04
N GLU A 164 -12.10 -11.15 -5.95
CA GLU A 164 -12.63 -12.52 -5.97
C GLU A 164 -11.72 -13.54 -6.69
N LEU A 165 -10.44 -13.22 -6.87
CA LEU A 165 -9.42 -14.14 -7.39
C LEU A 165 -8.96 -15.15 -6.35
N LEU A 166 -9.14 -14.80 -5.07
CA LEU A 166 -8.73 -15.59 -3.91
C LEU A 166 -9.92 -15.81 -2.97
N PRO A 167 -9.97 -16.95 -2.26
CA PRO A 167 -10.92 -17.12 -1.17
C PRO A 167 -10.67 -16.06 -0.09
N ASN A 168 -11.74 -15.61 0.58
CA ASN A 168 -11.69 -14.65 1.68
C ASN A 168 -11.05 -15.27 2.94
N ARG A 169 -9.73 -15.44 2.90
CA ARG A 169 -8.91 -15.93 4.00
C ARG A 169 -7.63 -15.10 4.12
N PRO A 170 -7.09 -14.92 5.33
CA PRO A 170 -5.82 -14.21 5.48
C PRO A 170 -4.68 -14.93 4.76
N LEU A 171 -3.67 -14.17 4.35
CA LEU A 171 -2.38 -14.74 3.96
C LEU A 171 -1.83 -15.52 5.18
N PRO A 172 -1.42 -16.79 4.99
CA PRO A 172 -1.00 -17.67 6.08
C PRO A 172 0.34 -17.28 6.73
#